data_AF-A0A453GVS1-F1
#
_entry.id   AF-A0A453GVS1-F1
#
_cell.length_a   1.000
_cell.length_b   1.000
_cell.length_c   1.000
_cell.angle_alpha   90.00
_cell.angle_beta   90.00
_cell.angle_gamma   90.00
#
_symmetry.space_group_name_H-M   'P 1'
#
loop_
_entity.id
_entity.type
_entity.pdbx_description
1 polymer ?
#
loop_
_entity_poly.entity_id
_entity_poly.type
_entity_poly.pdbx_seq_one_letter_code
_entity_poly.pdbx_strand_id
1 'polypeptide(L)'
;MDEVLQSVCLLATDQYGNYVVQHVMEHGKPHERSAIIEKLIGQIVQMSQQKFASNVIEKCLSFGNPVERQILIGEMLGSTEESEHLEVMMKDQFANYVVQKVLETCDDQQREAILTRIKAHLNTLKKYTYGKHIVARVEKLVAAGGMFSIVHEPYTLRLSSTQGLCLTQRRSLLCAEKRLGLQPSRVLPED
;
A
#
# COMPACT_ATOMS: atom_id res chain seq x y z
N MET A 1 -7.69 30.30 16.53
CA MET A 1 -7.59 29.54 15.27
C MET A 1 -6.47 30.10 14.39
N ASP A 2 -6.38 31.41 14.23
CA ASP A 2 -5.33 32.05 13.40
C ASP A 2 -3.89 31.68 13.81
N GLU A 3 -3.59 31.60 15.11
CA GLU A 3 -2.27 31.17 15.61
C GLU A 3 -1.92 29.72 15.24
N VAL A 4 -2.91 28.81 15.23
CA VAL A 4 -2.73 27.41 14.81
C VAL A 4 -2.45 27.34 13.31
N LEU A 5 -3.13 28.17 12.51
CA LEU A 5 -2.95 28.23 11.06
C LEU A 5 -1.61 28.82 10.63
N GLN A 6 -0.99 29.66 11.46
CA GLN A 6 0.36 30.20 11.21
C GLN A 6 1.48 29.17 11.46
N SER A 7 1.21 28.14 12.27
CA SER A 7 2.22 27.17 12.72
C SER A 7 1.85 25.72 12.40
N VAL A 8 1.02 25.48 11.38
CA VAL A 8 0.50 24.15 11.03
C VAL A 8 1.60 23.10 10.89
N CYS A 9 2.66 23.38 10.12
CA CYS A 9 3.74 22.43 9.90
C CYS A 9 4.48 22.09 11.21
N LEU A 10 4.75 23.09 12.06
CA LEU A 10 5.39 22.89 13.35
C LEU A 10 4.53 22.02 14.26
N LEU A 11 3.25 22.35 14.38
CA LEU A 11 2.29 21.60 15.19
C LEU A 11 2.12 20.17 14.68
N ALA A 12 2.04 19.95 13.37
CA ALA A 12 1.89 18.62 12.79
C ALA A 12 3.07 17.69 13.12
N THR A 13 4.28 18.25 13.21
CA THR A 13 5.49 17.48 13.59
C THR A 13 5.69 17.35 15.10
N ASP A 14 4.98 18.14 15.92
CA ASP A 14 5.11 18.11 17.37
C ASP A 14 4.38 16.90 17.99
N GLN A 15 4.96 16.33 19.04
CA GLN A 15 4.44 15.14 19.72
C GLN A 15 3.06 15.33 20.38
N TYR A 16 2.68 16.57 20.70
CA TYR A 16 1.38 16.93 21.26
C TYR A 16 0.56 17.79 20.30
N GLY A 17 1.22 18.74 19.62
CA GLY A 17 0.61 19.65 18.65
C GLY A 17 -0.10 18.93 17.51
N ASN A 18 0.37 17.75 17.11
CA ASN A 18 -0.24 17.00 16.02
C ASN A 18 -1.71 16.64 16.34
N TYR A 19 -2.04 16.38 17.61
CA TYR A 19 -3.41 16.07 18.01
C TYR A 19 -4.34 17.28 17.87
N VAL A 20 -3.81 18.50 18.03
CA VAL A 20 -4.58 19.73 17.79
C VAL A 20 -4.95 19.83 16.32
N VAL A 21 -3.98 19.61 15.42
CA VAL A 21 -4.23 19.65 13.97
C VAL A 21 -5.20 18.55 13.56
N GLN A 22 -5.03 17.32 14.06
CA GLN A 22 -5.97 16.22 13.81
C GLN A 22 -7.38 16.56 14.28
N HIS A 23 -7.52 17.17 15.47
CA HIS A 23 -8.82 17.56 16.01
C HIS A 23 -9.54 18.57 15.10
N VAL A 24 -8.82 19.55 14.55
CA VAL A 24 -9.38 20.51 13.58
C VAL A 24 -9.76 19.80 12.28
N MET A 25 -8.98 18.83 11.80
CA MET A 25 -9.33 18.06 10.61
C MET A 25 -10.63 17.27 10.79
N GLU A 26 -10.87 16.71 11.98
CA GLU A 26 -12.07 15.92 12.26
C GLU A 26 -13.31 16.78 12.54
N HIS A 27 -13.16 17.84 13.34
CA HIS A 27 -14.29 18.57 13.93
C HIS A 27 -14.36 20.05 13.50
N GLY A 28 -13.29 20.60 12.91
CA GLY A 28 -13.23 21.98 12.45
C GLY A 28 -14.15 22.24 11.28
N LYS A 29 -14.39 23.53 10.99
CA LYS A 29 -15.19 23.98 9.84
C LYS A 29 -14.45 23.71 8.53
N PRO A 30 -15.16 23.54 7.40
CA PRO A 30 -14.53 23.24 6.11
C PRO A 30 -13.38 24.19 5.74
N HIS A 31 -13.54 25.50 5.94
CA HIS A 31 -12.48 26.47 5.64
C HIS A 31 -11.24 26.34 6.53
N GLU A 32 -11.39 25.90 7.78
CA GLU A 32 -10.26 25.66 8.69
C GLU A 32 -9.47 24.43 8.25
N ARG A 33 -10.17 23.38 7.78
CA ARG A 33 -9.55 22.18 7.18
C ARG A 33 -8.81 22.53 5.90
N SER A 34 -9.44 23.29 5.01
CA SER A 34 -8.84 23.76 3.76
C SER A 34 -7.58 24.58 4.03
N ALA A 35 -7.61 25.49 5.01
CA ALA A 35 -6.45 26.29 5.38
C ALA A 35 -5.28 25.42 5.92
N ILE A 36 -5.56 24.36 6.68
CA ILE A 36 -4.54 23.41 7.12
C ILE A 36 -3.95 22.67 5.92
N ILE A 37 -4.79 22.14 5.04
CA ILE A 37 -4.35 21.39 3.86
C ILE A 37 -3.48 22.28 2.95
N GLU A 38 -3.90 23.52 2.71
CA GLU A 38 -3.16 24.50 1.91
C GLU A 38 -1.74 24.73 2.43
N LYS A 39 -1.54 24.73 3.76
CA LYS A 39 -0.21 24.88 4.37
C LYS A 39 0.67 23.64 4.24
N LEU A 40 0.08 22.46 4.06
CA LEU A 40 0.81 21.19 3.97
C LEU A 40 1.14 20.80 2.52
N ILE A 41 0.43 21.34 1.53
CA ILE A 41 0.72 21.15 0.10
C ILE A 41 2.16 21.59 -0.20
N GLY A 42 2.86 20.79 -1.00
CA GLY A 42 4.28 20.92 -1.32
C GLY A 42 5.22 20.19 -0.36
N GLN A 43 4.70 19.64 0.76
CA GLN A 43 5.49 18.92 1.77
C GLN A 43 4.87 17.56 2.14
N ILE A 44 3.89 17.06 1.40
CA ILE A 44 3.10 15.87 1.74
C ILE A 44 3.98 14.63 1.85
N VAL A 45 4.91 14.44 0.91
CA VAL A 45 5.83 13.30 0.92
C VAL A 45 6.76 13.36 2.14
N GLN A 46 7.27 14.55 2.49
CA GLN A 46 8.13 14.77 3.65
C GLN A 46 7.36 14.55 4.96
N MET A 47 6.17 15.13 5.09
CA MET A 47 5.34 15.04 6.28
C MET A 47 4.84 13.62 6.53
N SER A 48 4.58 12.87 5.47
CA SER A 48 4.18 11.46 5.58
C SER A 48 5.25 10.58 6.21
N GLN A 49 6.53 10.95 6.09
CA GLN A 49 7.67 10.23 6.69
C GLN A 49 7.95 10.65 8.15
N GLN A 50 7.17 11.59 8.70
CA GLN A 50 7.32 12.02 10.08
C GLN A 50 6.38 11.22 10.99
N LYS A 51 6.90 10.74 12.13
CA LYS A 51 6.15 9.93 13.10
C LYS A 51 4.79 10.51 13.49
N PHE A 52 4.73 11.82 13.71
CA PHE A 52 3.52 12.52 14.17
C PHE A 52 2.73 13.09 13.00
N ALA A 53 3.41 13.71 12.03
CA ALA A 53 2.74 14.37 10.92
C ALA A 53 2.10 13.37 9.94
N SER A 54 2.58 12.13 9.86
CA SER A 54 1.95 11.08 9.04
C SER A 54 0.47 10.89 9.40
N ASN A 55 0.14 10.92 10.70
CA ASN A 55 -1.23 10.83 11.19
C ASN A 55 -2.07 12.04 10.73
N VAL A 56 -1.47 13.23 10.71
CA VAL A 56 -2.12 14.45 10.20
C VAL A 56 -2.41 14.31 8.71
N ILE A 57 -1.48 13.78 7.91
CA ILE A 57 -1.69 13.53 6.48
C ILE A 57 -2.82 12.52 6.25
N GLU A 58 -2.90 11.45 7.06
CA GLU A 58 -4.04 10.52 6.99
C GLU A 58 -5.38 11.21 7.24
N LYS A 59 -5.46 12.13 8.23
CA LYS A 59 -6.68 12.94 8.45
C LYS A 59 -6.96 13.87 7.28
N CYS A 60 -5.94 14.45 6.66
CA CYS A 60 -6.13 15.28 5.46
C CYS A 60 -6.74 14.48 4.31
N LEU A 61 -6.29 13.25 4.09
CA LEU A 61 -6.84 12.36 3.07
C LEU A 61 -8.30 11.95 3.37
N SER A 62 -8.65 11.76 4.65
CA SER A 62 -10.00 11.37 5.06
C SER A 62 -11.01 12.53 5.06
N PHE A 63 -10.61 13.71 5.53
CA PHE A 63 -11.53 14.83 5.80
C PHE A 63 -11.39 16.01 4.82
N GLY A 64 -10.36 16.01 3.98
CA GLY A 64 -10.25 16.94 2.85
C GLY A 64 -11.33 16.69 1.81
N ASN A 65 -11.70 17.75 1.10
CA ASN A 65 -12.66 17.67 0.01
C ASN A 65 -12.06 16.90 -1.20
N PRO A 66 -12.87 16.49 -2.20
CA PRO A 66 -12.36 15.70 -3.32
C PRO A 66 -11.23 16.37 -4.12
N VAL A 67 -11.28 17.70 -4.29
CA VAL A 67 -10.25 18.46 -5.01
C VAL A 67 -8.95 18.50 -4.22
N GLU A 68 -9.04 18.79 -2.92
CA GLU A 68 -7.89 18.75 -2.01
C GLU A 68 -7.25 17.37 -1.98
N ARG A 69 -8.06 16.31 -1.87
CA ARG A 69 -7.57 14.93 -1.89
C ARG A 69 -6.85 14.61 -3.19
N GLN A 70 -7.37 15.07 -4.33
CA GLN A 70 -6.72 14.89 -5.62
C GLN A 70 -5.35 15.58 -5.67
N ILE A 71 -5.23 16.77 -5.10
CA ILE A 71 -3.95 17.49 -5.00
C ILE A 71 -2.96 16.71 -4.13
N LEU A 72 -3.39 16.25 -2.95
CA LEU A 72 -2.55 15.47 -2.03
C LEU A 72 -2.04 14.17 -2.68
N ILE A 73 -2.92 13.41 -3.33
CA ILE A 73 -2.56 12.17 -4.03
C ILE A 73 -1.66 12.49 -5.23
N GLY A 74 -1.94 13.56 -5.97
CA GLY A 74 -1.11 14.01 -7.08
C GLY A 74 0.34 14.29 -6.67
N GLU A 75 0.55 14.93 -5.52
CA GLU A 75 1.89 15.19 -4.99
C GLU A 75 2.64 13.91 -4.59
N MET A 76 1.93 12.95 -3.98
CA MET A 76 2.48 11.63 -3.64
C MET A 76 2.84 10.81 -4.89
N LEU A 77 2.07 10.97 -5.96
CA LEU A 77 2.37 10.38 -7.27
C LEU A 77 3.54 11.09 -7.96
N GLY A 78 3.72 12.38 -7.71
CA GLY A 78 4.72 13.22 -8.38
C GLY A 78 4.36 13.54 -9.83
N SER A 79 5.07 14.50 -10.40
CA SER A 79 4.79 15.08 -11.72
C SER A 79 5.14 14.18 -12.91
N THR A 80 5.95 13.13 -12.70
CA THR A 80 6.41 12.20 -13.75
C THR A 80 6.19 10.76 -13.31
N GLU A 81 6.07 9.84 -14.27
CA GLU A 81 5.95 8.40 -13.99
C GLU A 81 7.16 7.85 -13.22
N GLU A 82 8.34 8.45 -13.44
CA GLU A 82 9.63 8.13 -12.80
C GLU A 82 9.78 8.66 -11.36
N SER A 83 8.79 9.37 -10.82
CA SER A 83 8.85 9.88 -9.45
C SER A 83 9.01 8.76 -8.43
N GLU A 84 10.09 8.82 -7.67
CA GLU A 84 10.36 7.87 -6.57
C GLU A 84 9.52 8.13 -5.32
N HIS A 85 8.70 9.21 -5.29
CA HIS A 85 7.91 9.61 -4.11
C HIS A 85 7.10 8.46 -3.53
N LEU A 86 6.33 7.76 -4.37
CA LEU A 86 5.50 6.65 -3.90
C LEU A 86 6.38 5.47 -3.44
N GLU A 87 7.50 5.19 -4.12
CA GLU A 87 8.42 4.12 -3.75
C GLU A 87 9.05 4.35 -2.38
N VAL A 88 9.53 5.56 -2.10
CA VAL A 88 10.12 5.89 -0.80
C VAL A 88 9.08 5.81 0.32
N MET A 89 7.85 6.26 0.06
CA MET A 89 6.77 6.22 1.05
C MET A 89 6.36 4.78 1.40
N MET A 90 6.32 3.86 0.44
CA MET A 90 5.98 2.46 0.68
C MET A 90 7.02 1.71 1.52
N LYS A 91 8.27 2.17 1.53
CA LYS A 91 9.38 1.56 2.28
C LYS A 91 9.55 2.17 3.66
N ASP A 92 8.97 3.34 3.92
CA ASP A 92 9.12 4.07 5.16
C ASP A 92 8.21 3.52 6.30
N GLN A 93 8.67 3.65 7.54
CA GLN A 93 8.00 3.13 8.73
C GLN A 93 6.69 3.86 9.08
N PHE A 94 6.49 5.08 8.61
CA PHE A 94 5.29 5.88 8.86
C PHE A 94 4.49 6.13 7.58
N ALA A 95 5.16 6.49 6.48
CA ALA A 95 4.48 6.85 5.23
C ALA A 95 3.75 5.66 4.59
N ASN A 96 4.11 4.41 4.91
CA ASN A 96 3.40 3.23 4.43
C ASN A 96 1.92 3.21 4.88
N TYR A 97 1.60 3.78 6.04
CA TYR A 97 0.21 3.91 6.50
C TYR A 97 -0.55 4.94 5.66
N VAL A 98 0.10 6.04 5.30
CA VAL A 98 -0.46 7.06 4.39
C VAL A 98 -0.75 6.46 3.01
N VAL A 99 0.16 5.65 2.46
CA VAL A 99 -0.08 4.97 1.17
C VAL A 99 -1.29 4.02 1.26
N GLN A 100 -1.43 3.28 2.36
CA GLN A 100 -2.60 2.43 2.58
C GLN A 100 -3.88 3.26 2.69
N LYS A 101 -3.84 4.43 3.35
CA LYS A 101 -4.96 5.37 3.42
C LYS A 101 -5.36 5.88 2.04
N VAL A 102 -4.40 6.21 1.18
CA VAL A 102 -4.69 6.62 -0.20
C VAL A 102 -5.39 5.50 -0.97
N LEU A 103 -4.96 4.25 -0.84
CA LEU A 103 -5.64 3.11 -1.48
C LEU A 103 -7.11 2.96 -1.05
N GLU A 104 -7.51 3.53 0.08
CA GLU A 104 -8.89 3.53 0.58
C GLU A 104 -9.70 4.73 0.08
N THR A 105 -9.07 5.86 -0.19
CA THR A 105 -9.76 7.14 -0.45
C THR A 105 -9.65 7.64 -1.90
N CYS A 106 -8.78 7.03 -2.71
CA CYS A 106 -8.57 7.35 -4.12
C CYS A 106 -9.75 6.95 -5.01
N ASP A 107 -9.94 7.72 -6.08
CA ASP A 107 -10.83 7.37 -7.20
C ASP A 107 -10.22 6.26 -8.08
N ASP A 108 -10.99 5.76 -9.05
CA ASP A 108 -10.57 4.64 -9.89
C ASP A 108 -9.35 4.95 -10.77
N GLN A 109 -9.24 6.18 -11.29
CA GLN A 109 -8.11 6.59 -12.13
C GLN A 109 -6.83 6.68 -11.30
N GLN A 110 -6.90 7.29 -10.13
CA GLN A 110 -5.81 7.36 -9.17
C GLN A 110 -5.41 5.96 -8.69
N ARG A 111 -6.39 5.10 -8.39
CA ARG A 111 -6.17 3.72 -7.98
C ARG A 111 -5.37 2.96 -9.03
N GLU A 112 -5.75 3.06 -10.30
CA GLU A 112 -5.03 2.43 -11.40
C GLU A 112 -3.57 2.92 -11.50
N ALA A 113 -3.35 4.24 -11.41
CA ALA A 113 -2.02 4.83 -11.44
C ALA A 113 -1.14 4.35 -10.26
N ILE A 114 -1.70 4.36 -9.04
CA ILE A 114 -1.03 3.88 -7.84
C ILE A 114 -0.68 2.40 -7.99
N LEU A 115 -1.64 1.56 -8.38
CA LEU A 115 -1.42 0.12 -8.51
C LEU A 115 -0.39 -0.22 -9.59
N THR A 116 -0.38 0.52 -10.70
CA THR A 116 0.63 0.39 -11.75
C THR A 116 2.03 0.65 -11.22
N ARG A 117 2.22 1.72 -10.43
CA ARG A 117 3.50 1.98 -9.77
C ARG A 117 3.85 0.90 -8.74
N ILE A 118 2.91 0.48 -7.88
CA ILE A 118 3.18 -0.58 -6.90
C ILE A 118 3.64 -1.87 -7.60
N LYS A 119 2.98 -2.24 -8.70
CA LYS A 119 3.34 -3.39 -9.55
C LYS A 119 4.78 -3.36 -10.02
N ALA A 120 5.26 -2.21 -10.52
CA ALA A 120 6.63 -2.04 -10.97
C ALA A 120 7.66 -2.33 -9.86
N HIS A 121 7.31 -2.04 -8.60
CA HIS A 121 8.20 -2.20 -7.45
C HIS A 121 7.91 -3.45 -6.59
N LEU A 122 7.01 -4.36 -6.97
CA LEU A 122 6.60 -5.51 -6.13
C LEU A 122 7.78 -6.36 -5.64
N ASN A 123 8.71 -6.68 -6.53
CA ASN A 123 9.88 -7.51 -6.20
C ASN A 123 10.82 -6.82 -5.20
N THR A 124 10.90 -5.49 -5.27
CA THR A 124 11.66 -4.66 -4.34
C THR A 124 10.95 -4.58 -3.00
N LEU A 125 9.65 -4.26 -2.98
CA LEU A 125 8.83 -4.10 -1.77
C LEU A 125 8.80 -5.35 -0.90
N LYS A 126 8.79 -6.55 -1.50
CA LYS A 126 8.86 -7.83 -0.78
C LYS A 126 10.13 -7.98 0.07
N LYS A 127 11.19 -7.24 -0.22
CA LYS A 127 12.47 -7.26 0.52
C LYS A 127 12.48 -6.32 1.73
N TYR A 128 11.58 -5.33 1.78
CA TYR A 128 11.49 -4.35 2.86
C TYR A 128 10.45 -4.74 3.90
N THR A 129 10.71 -4.44 5.18
CA THR A 129 9.80 -4.75 6.30
C THR A 129 8.41 -4.17 6.07
N TYR A 130 8.33 -2.86 5.78
CA TYR A 130 7.07 -2.15 5.61
C TYR A 130 6.45 -2.36 4.21
N GLY A 131 7.29 -2.56 3.18
CA GLY A 131 6.82 -2.83 1.83
C GLY A 131 5.94 -4.08 1.71
N LYS A 132 6.20 -5.12 2.53
CA LYS A 132 5.36 -6.33 2.59
C LYS A 132 3.91 -6.04 2.98
N HIS A 133 3.65 -5.05 3.83
CA HIS A 133 2.29 -4.67 4.21
C HIS A 133 1.52 -4.06 3.04
N ILE A 134 2.19 -3.25 2.21
CA ILE A 134 1.62 -2.69 1.00
C ILE A 134 1.25 -3.80 0.01
N VAL A 135 2.17 -4.75 -0.22
CA VAL A 135 1.93 -5.90 -1.11
C VAL A 135 0.71 -6.70 -0.63
N ALA A 136 0.64 -7.05 0.65
CA ALA A 136 -0.48 -7.79 1.22
C ALA A 136 -1.81 -7.02 1.11
N ARG A 137 -1.79 -5.69 1.24
CA ARG A 137 -2.99 -4.85 1.07
C ARG A 137 -3.47 -4.85 -0.38
N VAL A 138 -2.55 -4.72 -1.34
CA VAL A 138 -2.87 -4.75 -2.77
C VAL A 138 -3.41 -6.12 -3.20
N GLU A 139 -2.78 -7.21 -2.78
CA GLU A 139 -3.24 -8.57 -3.08
C GLU A 139 -4.68 -8.79 -2.59
N LYS A 140 -5.03 -8.29 -1.39
CA LYS A 140 -6.41 -8.34 -0.88
C LYS A 140 -7.39 -7.52 -1.72
N LEU A 141 -7.00 -6.33 -2.16
CA LEU A 141 -7.86 -5.47 -2.98
C LEU A 141 -8.13 -6.09 -4.36
N VAL A 142 -7.13 -6.75 -4.95
CA VAL A 142 -7.31 -7.47 -6.21
C VAL A 142 -8.18 -8.72 -6.04
N ALA A 143 -7.97 -9.49 -4.97
CA ALA A 143 -8.77 -10.68 -4.69
C ALA A 143 -10.25 -10.37 -4.40
N ALA A 144 -10.56 -9.17 -3.90
CA ALA A 144 -11.92 -8.73 -3.60
C ALA A 144 -12.74 -8.28 -4.83
N GLY A 145 -12.24 -8.47 -6.05
CA GLY A 145 -12.99 -8.21 -7.28
C GLY A 145 -12.75 -6.84 -7.91
N GLY A 146 -11.69 -6.12 -7.53
CA GLY A 146 -11.17 -5.05 -8.38
C GLY A 146 -10.70 -5.69 -9.70
N MET A 147 -11.36 -5.38 -10.81
CA MET A 147 -11.02 -5.90 -12.14
C MET A 147 -9.53 -5.65 -12.43
N PHE A 148 -8.72 -6.67 -12.19
CA PHE A 148 -7.29 -6.58 -12.40
C PHE A 148 -6.82 -7.92 -12.90
N SER A 149 -6.47 -7.96 -14.18
CA SER A 149 -5.63 -9.02 -14.73
C SER A 149 -4.28 -8.93 -14.03
N ILE A 150 -4.10 -9.73 -12.99
CA ILE A 150 -2.78 -10.22 -12.64
C ILE A 150 -2.40 -11.07 -13.84
N VAL A 151 -1.61 -10.51 -14.76
CA VAL A 151 -0.73 -11.34 -15.58
C VAL A 151 0.19 -12.01 -14.58
N HIS A 152 -0.28 -13.16 -14.11
CA HIS A 152 0.47 -14.09 -13.29
C HIS A 152 1.55 -14.57 -14.26
N GLU A 153 2.74 -13.98 -14.20
CA GLU A 153 3.91 -14.70 -14.68
C GLU A 153 4.04 -15.91 -13.74
N PRO A 154 3.81 -17.16 -14.21
CA PRO A 154 3.99 -18.32 -13.36
C PRO A 154 5.44 -18.30 -12.85
N TYR A 155 5.58 -18.30 -11.53
CA TYR A 155 6.80 -18.76 -10.90
C TYR A 155 7.07 -20.20 -11.38
N THR A 156 7.77 -20.35 -12.50
CA THR A 156 8.42 -21.62 -12.83
C THR A 156 9.50 -21.81 -11.78
N LEU A 157 9.26 -22.77 -10.89
CA LEU A 157 10.30 -23.42 -10.11
C LEU A 157 11.44 -23.77 -11.07
N ARG A 158 12.53 -23.01 -10.99
CA ARG A 158 13.79 -23.38 -11.62
C ARG A 158 14.34 -24.56 -10.82
N LEU A 159 13.93 -25.77 -11.19
CA LEU A 159 14.70 -26.97 -10.91
C LEU A 159 16.04 -26.79 -11.62
N SER A 160 17.07 -26.41 -10.87
CA SER A 160 18.44 -26.51 -11.31
C SER A 160 18.78 -28.00 -11.44
N SER A 161 18.57 -28.53 -12.62
CA SER A 161 19.10 -29.80 -13.07
C SER A 161 20.62 -29.66 -13.18
N THR A 162 21.35 -29.97 -12.11
CA THR A 162 22.65 -30.67 -12.19
C THR A 162 23.19 -30.97 -10.79
N GLN A 163 23.37 -32.28 -10.55
CA GLN A 163 24.23 -32.94 -9.56
C GLN A 163 23.64 -33.22 -8.17
N GLY A 164 23.48 -34.52 -7.89
CA GLY A 164 23.50 -35.05 -6.52
C GLY A 164 22.20 -35.73 -6.06
N LEU A 165 22.01 -37.00 -6.41
CA LEU A 165 21.12 -37.91 -5.70
C LEU A 165 21.53 -37.97 -4.21
N CYS A 166 20.60 -37.65 -3.30
CA CYS A 166 20.68 -38.10 -1.90
C CYS A 166 19.32 -38.71 -1.49
N LEU A 167 19.36 -39.99 -1.14
CA LEU A 167 18.24 -40.94 -1.01
C LEU A 167 17.51 -40.89 0.35
N THR A 168 17.23 -39.71 0.93
CA THR A 168 16.76 -39.68 2.34
C THR A 168 15.53 -38.83 2.66
N GLN A 169 14.66 -38.50 1.69
CA GLN A 169 13.40 -37.82 2.03
C GLN A 169 12.18 -38.23 1.18
N ARG A 170 12.03 -39.53 0.87
CA ARG A 170 10.82 -40.08 0.25
C ARG A 170 9.94 -40.87 1.24
N ARG A 171 9.79 -40.35 2.46
CA ARG A 171 8.94 -40.96 3.50
C ARG A 171 7.77 -40.10 3.98
N SER A 172 7.63 -38.86 3.51
CA SER A 172 6.56 -37.96 3.97
C SER A 172 5.40 -37.79 2.99
N LEU A 173 5.52 -38.21 1.72
CA LEU A 173 4.44 -38.07 0.73
C LEU A 173 3.49 -39.28 0.66
N LEU A 174 3.91 -40.46 1.11
CA LEU A 174 3.04 -41.65 1.11
C LEU A 174 1.99 -41.66 2.25
N CYS A 175 2.09 -40.73 3.22
CA CYS A 175 1.13 -40.61 4.33
C CYS A 175 -0.01 -39.61 4.05
N ALA A 176 0.07 -38.79 2.99
CA ALA A 176 -0.97 -37.81 2.67
C ALA A 176 -2.08 -38.38 1.77
N GLU A 177 -1.78 -39.36 0.91
CA GLU A 177 -2.76 -39.90 -0.05
C GLU A 177 -3.76 -40.91 0.56
N LYS A 178 -3.47 -41.49 1.74
CA LYS A 178 -4.40 -42.41 2.43
C LYS A 178 -5.50 -41.75 3.26
N ARG A 179 -5.56 -40.41 3.32
CA ARG A 179 -6.49 -39.67 4.19
C ARG A 179 -7.65 -38.97 3.46
N LEU A 180 -7.72 -39.08 2.13
CA LEU A 180 -8.78 -38.43 1.33
C LEU A 180 -9.81 -39.38 0.70
N GLY A 181 -9.76 -40.71 0.94
CA GLY A 181 -10.87 -41.62 0.61
C GLY A 181 -11.35 -41.63 -0.85
N LEU A 182 -10.57 -41.09 -1.79
CA LEU A 182 -10.93 -41.05 -3.20
C LEU A 182 -10.67 -42.42 -3.83
N GLN A 183 -11.75 -43.11 -4.18
CA GLN A 183 -11.69 -44.32 -5.02
C GLN A 183 -11.15 -43.94 -6.40
N PRO A 184 -10.18 -44.68 -6.96
CA PRO A 184 -9.66 -44.41 -8.30
C PRO A 184 -10.71 -44.76 -9.37
N SER A 185 -11.06 -43.77 -10.19
CA SER A 185 -11.91 -43.90 -11.37
C SER A 185 -11.28 -44.89 -12.36
N ARG A 186 -12.00 -45.97 -12.71
CA ARG A 186 -11.61 -46.88 -13.79
C ARG A 186 -11.65 -46.13 -15.13
N VAL A 187 -10.52 -46.10 -15.82
CA VAL A 187 -10.44 -45.76 -17.24
C VAL A 187 -10.81 -47.03 -18.03
N LEU A 188 -11.85 -46.95 -18.86
CA LEU A 188 -12.16 -47.97 -19.88
C LEU A 188 -11.20 -47.79 -21.07
N PRO A 189 -10.72 -48.87 -21.70
CA PRO A 189 -9.88 -48.77 -22.89
C PRO A 189 -10.74 -48.42 -24.12
N GLU A 190 -10.26 -47.47 -24.92
CA GLU A 190 -10.77 -47.23 -26.28
C GLU A 190 -10.17 -48.27 -27.25
N ASP A 191 -11.00 -48.71 -28.20
CA ASP A 191 -10.71 -49.68 -29.27
C ASP A 191 -9.68 -49.18 -30.30
#